data_AF-A0A401KLL6-F1
#
_entry.id   AF-A0A401KLL6-F1
#
_cell.length_a   1.000
_cell.length_b   1.000
_cell.length_c   1.000
_cell.angle_alpha   90.00
_cell.angle_beta   90.00
_cell.angle_gamma   90.00
#
_symmetry.space_group_name_H-M   'P 1'
#
loop_
_entity.id
_entity.type
_entity.pdbx_description
1 polymer ?
#
loop_
_entity_poly.entity_id
_entity_poly.type
_entity_poly.pdbx_seq_one_letter_code
_entity_poly.pdbx_strand_id
1 'polypeptide(L)'
;MRNILAALDFLHTEAQVIHTDIQPNNILLGIKDTSILSRFEEAEVEAPVPRKSHSDRTIYVSRPLPISFGTPVLCGLGEGRLGTDNQQGDIMPDIYRALEVILNMNWDKKVDIWNVGMVIWDLFEHRHLFKARNDEGKLDDGQHLAEMQAVLGRPPAQFLARSERSPQFWDANGQWKGAVPIPDYDLETLEERLEDGEKEDFLRFLGRVLCWLPEERATAKELLFDPWLMHGLFR
;
A
#
# COMPACT_ATOMS: atom_id res chain seq x y z
N MET A 1 -2.11 -5.41 -11.12
CA MET A 1 -1.70 -6.01 -9.83
C MET A 1 -0.92 -7.31 -9.94
N ARG A 2 -1.29 -8.28 -10.78
CA ARG A 2 -0.52 -9.54 -10.92
C ARG A 2 0.98 -9.36 -11.16
N ASN A 3 1.39 -8.41 -12.02
CA ASN A 3 2.83 -8.13 -12.23
C ASN A 3 3.52 -7.60 -10.98
N ILE A 4 2.82 -6.80 -10.16
CA ILE A 4 3.35 -6.29 -8.89
C ILE A 4 3.52 -7.43 -7.89
N LEU A 5 2.52 -8.33 -7.78
CA LEU A 5 2.63 -9.52 -6.94
C LEU A 5 3.74 -10.47 -7.41
N ALA A 6 3.94 -10.65 -8.72
CA ALA A 6 5.03 -11.46 -9.25
C ALA A 6 6.41 -10.83 -8.96
N ALA A 7 6.55 -9.51 -9.10
CA ALA A 7 7.76 -8.81 -8.72
C ALA A 7 8.02 -8.92 -7.20
N LEU A 8 6.97 -8.80 -6.39
CA LEU A 8 7.07 -8.89 -4.95
C LEU A 8 7.42 -10.30 -4.48
N ASP A 9 6.85 -11.33 -5.10
CA ASP A 9 7.22 -12.73 -4.85
C ASP A 9 8.71 -12.95 -5.13
N PHE A 10 9.21 -12.45 -6.26
CA PHE A 10 10.64 -12.50 -6.56
C PHE A 10 11.49 -11.78 -5.51
N LEU A 11 11.10 -10.57 -5.08
CA LEU A 11 11.82 -9.84 -4.04
C LEU A 11 11.87 -10.64 -2.73
N HIS A 12 10.74 -11.21 -2.33
CA HIS A 12 10.56 -11.91 -1.05
C HIS A 12 11.15 -13.32 -1.01
N THR A 13 11.30 -13.99 -2.15
CA THR A 13 11.73 -15.40 -2.21
C THR A 13 13.13 -15.56 -2.76
N GLU A 14 13.44 -14.89 -3.87
CA GLU A 14 14.72 -15.04 -4.57
C GLU A 14 15.72 -13.96 -4.16
N ALA A 15 15.30 -12.69 -4.12
CA ALA A 15 16.20 -11.58 -3.81
C ALA A 15 16.45 -11.38 -2.32
N GLN A 16 15.57 -11.91 -1.46
CA GLN A 16 15.58 -11.69 -0.01
C GLN A 16 15.58 -10.20 0.35
N VAL A 17 14.65 -9.46 -0.26
CA VAL A 17 14.46 -8.01 -0.11
C VAL A 17 13.03 -7.71 0.30
N ILE A 18 12.85 -6.78 1.23
CA ILE A 18 11.55 -6.18 1.56
C ILE A 18 11.54 -4.76 0.98
N HIS A 19 10.47 -4.37 0.30
CA HIS A 19 10.38 -3.08 -0.37
C HIS A 19 10.13 -1.94 0.61
N THR A 20 9.23 -2.13 1.57
CA THR A 20 8.87 -1.22 2.66
C THR A 20 8.25 0.14 2.27
N ASP A 21 7.99 0.37 0.98
CA ASP A 21 7.50 1.65 0.45
C ASP A 21 6.60 1.43 -0.77
N ILE A 22 5.73 0.42 -0.73
CA ILE A 22 4.81 0.16 -1.84
C ILE A 22 3.65 1.16 -1.74
N GLN A 23 3.57 2.04 -2.73
CA GLN A 23 2.54 3.07 -2.90
C GLN A 23 2.40 3.39 -4.40
N PRO A 24 1.33 4.08 -4.84
CA PRO A 24 1.12 4.36 -6.27
C PRO A 24 2.31 5.07 -6.95
N ASN A 25 3.02 5.94 -6.22
CA ASN A 25 4.19 6.67 -6.73
C ASN A 25 5.38 5.76 -7.09
N ASN A 26 5.44 4.55 -6.52
CA ASN A 26 6.49 3.56 -6.75
C ASN A 26 6.04 2.45 -7.72
N ILE A 27 4.94 2.68 -8.47
CA ILE A 27 4.46 1.79 -9.52
C ILE A 27 4.45 2.57 -10.84
N LEU A 28 5.40 2.26 -11.71
CA LEU A 28 5.48 2.89 -13.03
C LEU A 28 4.61 2.13 -14.03
N LEU A 29 3.93 2.85 -14.91
CA LEU A 29 3.22 2.26 -16.04
C LEU A 29 4.11 2.30 -17.28
N GLY A 30 4.32 1.15 -17.91
CA GLY A 30 5.01 1.07 -19.19
C GLY A 30 4.30 1.88 -20.28
N ILE A 31 5.07 2.35 -21.27
CA ILE A 31 4.56 3.13 -22.40
C ILE A 31 4.26 2.20 -23.56
N LYS A 32 2.97 1.98 -23.88
CA LYS A 32 2.57 1.19 -25.05
C LYS A 32 2.41 2.03 -26.31
N ASP A 33 1.85 3.23 -26.17
CA ASP A 33 1.73 4.20 -27.27
C ASP A 33 2.96 5.11 -27.27
N THR A 34 3.90 4.85 -28.18
CA THR A 34 5.13 5.64 -28.31
C THR A 34 4.89 7.05 -28.85
N SER A 35 3.70 7.35 -29.40
CA SER A 35 3.37 8.72 -29.84
C SER A 35 3.37 9.73 -28.68
N ILE A 36 3.21 9.27 -27.43
CA ILE A 36 3.32 10.15 -26.26
C ILE A 36 4.74 10.74 -26.14
N LEU A 37 5.77 9.98 -26.56
CA LEU A 37 7.16 10.42 -26.49
C LEU A 37 7.42 11.49 -27.54
N SER A 38 6.94 11.29 -28.77
CA SER A 38 7.03 12.29 -29.83
C SER A 38 6.31 13.59 -29.44
N ARG A 39 5.09 13.51 -28.90
CA ARG A 39 4.36 14.69 -28.41
C ARG A 39 5.08 15.39 -27.25
N PHE A 40 5.72 14.63 -26.37
CA PHE A 40 6.50 15.17 -25.26
C PHE A 40 7.72 15.94 -25.77
N GLU A 41 8.45 15.38 -26.74
CA GLU A 41 9.59 16.02 -27.42
C GLU A 41 9.16 17.28 -28.16
N GLU A 42 8.12 17.20 -28.99
CA GLU A 42 7.56 18.33 -29.74
C GLU A 42 7.19 19.48 -28.80
N ALA A 43 6.47 19.18 -27.71
CA ALA A 43 6.14 20.20 -26.72
C ALA A 43 7.40 20.81 -26.08
N GLU A 44 8.52 20.08 -25.95
CA GLU A 44 9.75 20.57 -25.28
C GLU A 44 10.53 21.49 -26.20
N VAL A 45 10.44 21.22 -27.51
CA VAL A 45 10.91 22.12 -28.56
C VAL A 45 10.06 23.39 -28.62
N GLU A 46 8.73 23.26 -28.64
CA GLU A 46 7.81 24.39 -28.78
C GLU A 46 7.78 25.30 -27.54
N ALA A 47 7.80 24.71 -26.35
CA ALA A 47 7.70 25.43 -25.07
C ALA A 47 8.64 24.84 -24.02
N PRO A 48 9.96 25.13 -24.09
CA PRO A 48 10.92 24.47 -23.22
C PRO A 48 10.69 24.75 -21.75
N VAL A 49 10.87 23.72 -20.91
CA VAL A 49 10.72 23.90 -19.46
C VAL A 49 11.80 24.83 -18.89
N PRO A 50 11.52 25.49 -17.74
CA PRO A 50 12.55 26.19 -16.99
C PRO A 50 13.74 25.27 -16.74
N ARG A 51 14.93 25.78 -17.05
CA ARG A 51 16.18 25.03 -16.91
C ARG A 51 17.30 25.92 -16.39
N LYS A 52 18.22 25.31 -15.65
CA LYS A 52 19.43 25.95 -15.13
C LYS A 52 20.66 25.30 -15.75
N SER A 53 21.39 26.08 -16.54
CA SER A 53 22.64 25.64 -17.14
C SER A 53 23.80 25.82 -16.17
N HIS A 54 24.58 24.76 -15.99
CA HIS A 54 25.87 24.74 -15.31
C HIS A 54 26.95 24.33 -16.32
N SER A 55 28.23 24.39 -15.93
CA SER A 55 29.36 24.06 -16.81
C SER A 55 29.41 22.57 -17.21
N ASP A 56 28.90 21.67 -16.35
CA ASP A 56 28.93 20.22 -16.51
C ASP A 56 27.57 19.60 -16.86
N ARG A 57 26.47 20.33 -16.63
CA ARG A 57 25.11 19.80 -16.78
C ARG A 57 24.06 20.89 -16.94
N THR A 58 22.90 20.50 -17.42
CA THR A 58 21.70 21.33 -17.39
C THR A 58 20.65 20.64 -16.53
N ILE A 59 20.11 21.37 -15.56
CA ILE A 59 19.06 20.90 -14.67
C ILE A 59 17.73 21.40 -15.24
N TYR A 60 16.80 20.49 -15.50
CA TYR A 60 15.47 20.79 -16.03
C TYR A 60 14.43 20.61 -14.94
N VAL A 61 13.41 21.46 -14.94
CA VAL A 61 12.18 21.16 -14.20
C VAL A 61 11.48 19.98 -14.89
N SER A 62 11.09 18.96 -14.13
CA SER A 62 10.39 17.80 -14.69
C SER A 62 9.09 18.23 -15.36
N ARG A 63 8.91 17.82 -16.62
CA ARG A 63 7.65 17.97 -17.32
C ARG A 63 6.75 16.75 -17.05
N PRO A 64 5.45 16.95 -16.78
CA PRO A 64 4.49 15.86 -16.72
C PRO A 64 4.43 15.07 -18.04
N LEU A 65 4.56 13.75 -17.97
CA LEU A 65 4.29 12.87 -19.10
C LEU A 65 2.77 12.66 -19.23
N PRO A 66 2.22 12.63 -20.46
CA PRO A 66 0.85 12.20 -20.68
C PRO A 66 0.61 10.80 -20.11
N ILE A 67 -0.60 10.56 -19.61
CA ILE A 67 -0.99 9.23 -19.10
C ILE A 67 -0.83 8.20 -20.22
N SER A 68 -0.13 7.11 -19.91
CA SER A 68 0.01 5.94 -20.77
C SER A 68 -0.58 4.72 -20.09
N PHE A 69 -0.78 3.67 -20.88
CA PHE A 69 -1.20 2.37 -20.40
C PHE A 69 -0.13 1.35 -20.80
N GLY A 70 0.20 0.46 -19.88
CA GLY A 70 1.18 -0.59 -20.12
C GLY A 70 1.40 -1.43 -18.88
N THR A 71 2.36 -2.34 -18.98
CA THR A 71 2.70 -3.25 -17.89
C THR A 71 3.17 -2.44 -16.68
N PRO A 72 2.52 -2.58 -15.49
CA PRO A 72 3.00 -1.95 -14.28
C PRO A 72 4.31 -2.60 -13.82
N VAL A 73 5.26 -1.77 -13.41
CA VAL A 73 6.58 -2.15 -12.93
C VAL A 73 6.78 -1.55 -11.54
N LEU A 74 7.11 -2.41 -10.58
CA LEU A 74 7.48 -1.99 -9.23
C LEU A 74 8.87 -1.35 -9.26
N CYS A 75 9.01 -0.15 -8.70
CA CYS A 75 10.26 0.60 -8.62
C CYS A 75 10.40 1.23 -7.22
N GLY A 76 11.44 2.03 -6.96
CA GLY A 76 11.54 2.75 -5.69
C GLY A 76 12.15 1.92 -4.55
N LEU A 77 13.16 1.10 -4.84
CA LEU A 77 13.88 0.31 -3.84
C LEU A 77 14.86 1.13 -2.96
N GLY A 78 14.72 2.45 -2.93
CA GLY A 78 15.58 3.33 -2.11
C GLY A 78 15.46 3.06 -0.62
N GLU A 79 14.26 2.65 -0.18
CA GLU A 79 13.98 2.26 1.21
C GLU A 79 14.01 0.74 1.43
N GLY A 80 14.38 -0.06 0.43
CA GLY A 80 14.38 -1.52 0.58
C GLY A 80 15.31 -2.01 1.70
N ARG A 81 14.92 -3.09 2.38
CA ARG A 81 15.75 -3.78 3.39
C ARG A 81 16.15 -5.17 2.92
N LEU A 82 17.36 -5.59 3.28
CA LEU A 82 17.88 -6.93 3.03
C LEU A 82 17.43 -7.90 4.13
N GLY A 83 17.16 -9.15 3.76
CA GLY A 83 16.54 -10.15 4.61
C GLY A 83 15.00 -10.04 4.57
N THR A 84 14.31 -11.11 4.99
CA THR A 84 12.85 -11.15 4.90
C THR A 84 12.13 -11.15 6.23
N ASP A 85 12.85 -11.35 7.33
CA ASP A 85 12.25 -11.66 8.63
C ASP A 85 12.88 -10.80 9.75
N ASN A 86 12.10 -10.57 10.82
CA ASN A 86 12.54 -9.99 12.10
C ASN A 86 13.32 -8.66 11.96
N GLN A 87 12.80 -7.75 11.14
CA GLN A 87 13.31 -6.41 10.97
C GLN A 87 12.72 -5.44 12.01
N GLN A 88 13.35 -4.27 12.14
CA GLN A 88 12.94 -3.18 13.03
C GLN A 88 13.11 -1.83 12.34
N GLY A 89 12.48 -0.80 12.91
CA GLY A 89 12.62 0.59 12.47
C GLY A 89 11.37 1.14 11.81
N ASP A 90 11.38 2.46 11.61
CA ASP A 90 10.30 3.22 10.98
C ASP A 90 10.42 3.14 9.46
N ILE A 91 9.37 2.62 8.83
CA ILE A 91 9.25 2.36 7.40
C ILE A 91 7.82 2.65 6.95
N MET A 92 7.58 2.54 5.65
CA MET A 92 6.28 2.73 5.00
C MET A 92 5.77 4.18 5.04
N PRO A 93 5.15 4.63 3.93
CA PRO A 93 4.64 5.99 3.85
C PRO A 93 3.37 6.12 4.69
N ASP A 94 3.23 7.25 5.38
CA ASP A 94 2.06 7.73 6.15
C ASP A 94 0.88 6.73 6.28
N ILE A 95 -0.12 6.86 5.41
CA ILE A 95 -1.41 6.16 5.46
C ILE A 95 -1.30 4.68 5.06
N TYR A 96 -0.17 4.27 4.49
CA TYR A 96 0.04 2.92 4.02
C TYR A 96 0.70 2.03 5.08
N ARG A 97 1.13 2.60 6.22
CA ARG A 97 1.79 1.85 7.31
C ARG A 97 0.93 0.70 7.82
N ALA A 98 1.57 -0.45 8.04
CA ALA A 98 0.96 -1.59 8.70
C ALA A 98 0.90 -1.41 10.22
N LEU A 99 0.00 -2.15 10.88
CA LEU A 99 -0.23 -2.03 12.32
C LEU A 99 1.01 -2.31 13.16
N GLU A 100 1.78 -3.32 12.79
CA GLU A 100 3.03 -3.69 13.45
C GLU A 100 4.08 -2.57 13.38
N VAL A 101 4.08 -1.76 12.31
CA VAL A 101 4.97 -0.61 12.18
C VAL A 101 4.49 0.55 13.05
N ILE A 102 3.20 0.87 13.00
CA ILE A 102 2.60 1.92 13.86
C ILE A 102 2.82 1.60 15.34
N LEU A 103 2.69 0.33 15.73
CA LEU A 103 2.87 -0.13 17.10
C LEU A 103 4.34 -0.43 17.46
N ASN A 104 5.31 -0.11 16.60
CA ASN A 104 6.74 -0.30 16.84
C ASN A 104 7.09 -1.74 17.25
N MET A 105 6.48 -2.72 16.57
CA MET A 105 6.79 -4.14 16.68
C MET A 105 7.87 -4.52 15.67
N ASN A 106 8.47 -5.70 15.83
CA ASN A 106 9.24 -6.31 14.75
C ASN A 106 8.33 -6.66 13.59
N TRP A 107 8.85 -6.53 12.38
CA TRP A 107 8.11 -6.75 11.15
C TRP A 107 8.92 -7.59 10.17
N ASP A 108 8.25 -8.11 9.15
CA ASP A 108 8.83 -8.96 8.12
C ASP A 108 8.31 -8.52 6.73
N LYS A 109 8.58 -9.31 5.70
CA LYS A 109 8.11 -9.06 4.34
C LYS A 109 6.59 -8.86 4.17
N LYS A 110 5.77 -9.25 5.15
CA LYS A 110 4.29 -9.10 5.11
C LYS A 110 3.83 -7.66 5.25
N VAL A 111 4.72 -6.71 5.58
CA VAL A 111 4.44 -5.27 5.47
C VAL A 111 4.17 -4.85 4.02
N ASP A 112 4.87 -5.45 3.06
CA ASP A 112 4.64 -5.17 1.64
C ASP A 112 3.30 -5.72 1.16
N ILE A 113 2.86 -6.84 1.74
CA ILE A 113 1.55 -7.42 1.44
C ILE A 113 0.45 -6.47 1.92
N TRP A 114 0.59 -5.92 3.12
CA TRP A 114 -0.31 -4.87 3.62
C TRP A 114 -0.39 -3.68 2.66
N ASN A 115 0.76 -3.14 2.23
CA ASN A 115 0.79 -2.06 1.25
C ASN A 115 0.06 -2.41 -0.06
N VAL A 116 0.20 -3.65 -0.55
CA VAL A 116 -0.51 -4.08 -1.75
C VAL A 116 -2.03 -4.01 -1.56
N GLY A 117 -2.55 -4.38 -0.39
CA GLY A 117 -3.98 -4.23 -0.07
C GLY A 117 -4.45 -2.79 -0.12
N MET A 118 -3.66 -1.89 0.49
CA MET A 118 -3.92 -0.45 0.48
C MET A 118 -3.92 0.12 -0.95
N VAL A 119 -2.92 -0.23 -1.77
CA VAL A 119 -2.84 0.21 -3.17
C VAL A 119 -4.00 -0.34 -4.01
N ILE A 120 -4.40 -1.60 -3.78
CA ILE A 120 -5.54 -2.21 -4.48
C ILE A 120 -6.82 -1.45 -4.18
N TRP A 121 -7.05 -1.14 -2.90
CA TRP A 121 -8.18 -0.34 -2.47
C TRP A 121 -8.19 1.02 -3.15
N ASP A 122 -7.10 1.78 -3.06
CA ASP A 122 -6.99 3.13 -3.62
C ASP A 122 -7.28 3.17 -5.13
N LEU A 123 -6.75 2.19 -5.88
CA LEU A 123 -6.96 2.07 -7.32
C LEU A 123 -8.40 1.71 -7.68
N PHE A 124 -9.04 0.91 -6.82
CA PHE A 124 -10.37 0.40 -7.09
C PHE A 124 -11.45 1.40 -6.67
N GLU A 125 -11.38 1.88 -5.43
CA GLU A 125 -12.35 2.80 -4.81
C GLU A 125 -12.10 4.28 -5.14
N HIS A 126 -10.94 4.63 -5.70
CA HIS A 126 -10.53 6.03 -5.99
C HIS A 126 -10.49 6.91 -4.73
N ARG A 127 -10.39 6.30 -3.55
CA ARG A 127 -10.22 6.95 -2.25
C ARG A 127 -9.34 6.09 -1.35
N HIS A 128 -8.66 6.72 -0.40
CA HIS A 128 -7.87 6.00 0.58
C HIS A 128 -8.74 5.19 1.55
N LEU A 129 -8.28 3.99 1.92
CA LEU A 129 -8.97 3.16 2.91
C LEU A 129 -8.93 3.80 4.31
N PHE A 130 -7.81 4.42 4.66
CA PHE A 130 -7.61 5.13 5.92
C PHE A 130 -7.26 6.59 5.66
N LYS A 131 -7.82 7.49 6.48
CA LYS A 131 -7.46 8.91 6.47
C LYS A 131 -6.19 9.11 7.30
N ALA A 132 -6.10 8.44 8.45
CA ALA A 132 -4.99 8.49 9.40
C ALA A 132 -4.54 9.91 9.79
N ARG A 133 -5.42 10.91 9.69
CA ARG A 133 -5.08 12.33 9.94
C ARG A 133 -6.07 12.98 10.89
N ASN A 134 -5.53 13.74 11.84
CA ASN A 134 -6.31 14.56 12.76
C ASN A 134 -6.94 15.79 12.05
N ASP A 135 -7.64 16.62 12.81
CA ASP A 135 -8.34 17.82 12.30
C ASP A 135 -7.39 18.88 11.72
N GLU A 136 -6.10 18.82 12.07
CA GLU A 136 -5.05 19.70 11.54
C GLU A 136 -4.40 19.13 10.26
N GLY A 137 -4.84 17.95 9.79
CA GLY A 137 -4.27 17.27 8.63
C GLY A 137 -2.93 16.57 8.89
N LYS A 138 -2.48 16.48 10.15
CA LYS A 138 -1.26 15.76 10.52
C LYS A 138 -1.55 14.28 10.72
N LEU A 139 -0.57 13.44 10.40
CA LEU A 139 -0.63 12.00 10.65
C LEU A 139 -0.86 11.75 12.15
N ASP A 140 -1.81 10.89 12.47
CA ASP A 140 -2.20 10.56 13.84
C ASP A 140 -2.39 9.05 14.01
N ASP A 141 -1.53 8.42 14.80
CA ASP A 141 -1.55 6.98 15.04
C ASP A 141 -2.87 6.53 15.70
N GLY A 142 -3.47 7.35 16.55
CA GLY A 142 -4.74 7.03 17.22
C GLY A 142 -5.90 7.00 16.25
N GLN A 143 -5.98 7.98 15.35
CA GLN A 143 -6.92 7.99 14.23
C GLN A 143 -6.71 6.76 13.35
N HIS A 144 -5.47 6.48 12.96
CA HIS A 144 -5.17 5.37 12.05
C HIS A 144 -5.60 4.03 12.65
N LEU A 145 -5.25 3.76 13.91
CA LEU A 145 -5.59 2.51 14.59
C LEU A 145 -7.10 2.38 14.87
N ALA A 146 -7.82 3.48 15.10
CA ALA A 146 -9.27 3.47 15.24
C ALA A 146 -9.96 3.04 13.93
N GLU A 147 -9.53 3.60 12.80
CA GLU A 147 -10.02 3.26 11.47
C GLU A 147 -9.67 1.81 11.10
N MET A 148 -8.45 1.37 11.40
CA MET A 148 -8.04 -0.03 11.21
C MET A 148 -8.90 -0.99 12.03
N GLN A 149 -9.25 -0.66 13.27
CA GLN A 149 -10.16 -1.50 14.06
C GLN A 149 -11.59 -1.53 13.51
N ALA A 150 -12.08 -0.43 12.94
CA ALA A 150 -13.39 -0.40 12.28
C ALA A 150 -13.42 -1.39 11.10
N VAL A 151 -12.35 -1.42 10.30
CA VAL A 151 -12.20 -2.30 9.14
C VAL A 151 -11.92 -3.77 9.52
N LEU A 152 -11.06 -4.02 10.50
CA LEU A 152 -10.58 -5.36 10.84
C LEU A 152 -11.33 -6.03 11.99
N GLY A 153 -12.23 -5.30 12.66
CA GLY A 153 -12.80 -5.72 13.94
C GLY A 153 -11.77 -5.70 15.08
N ARG A 154 -12.12 -6.30 16.22
CA ARG A 154 -11.29 -6.22 17.44
C ARG A 154 -9.94 -6.95 17.29
N PRO A 155 -8.85 -6.38 17.81
CA PRO A 155 -7.54 -7.04 17.78
C PRO A 155 -7.50 -8.31 18.64
N PRO A 156 -6.83 -9.38 18.18
CA PRO A 156 -6.52 -10.53 19.01
C PRO A 156 -5.60 -10.17 20.19
N ALA A 157 -5.83 -10.76 21.36
CA ALA A 157 -5.01 -10.52 22.55
C ALA A 157 -3.51 -10.83 22.33
N GLN A 158 -3.23 -11.87 21.54
CA GLN A 158 -1.85 -12.25 21.19
C GLN A 158 -1.13 -11.22 20.31
N PHE A 159 -1.87 -10.40 19.57
CA PHE A 159 -1.30 -9.30 18.80
C PHE A 159 -0.96 -8.13 19.73
N LEU A 160 -1.90 -7.74 20.60
CA LEU A 160 -1.70 -6.65 21.57
C LEU A 160 -0.53 -6.90 22.53
N ALA A 161 -0.28 -8.16 22.90
CA ALA A 161 0.83 -8.53 23.77
C ALA A 161 2.23 -8.29 23.15
N ARG A 162 2.33 -8.04 21.83
CA ARG A 162 3.61 -7.86 21.12
C ARG A 162 4.19 -6.45 21.22
N SER A 163 3.42 -5.46 21.69
CA SER A 163 3.86 -4.06 21.72
C SER A 163 3.62 -3.39 23.06
N GLU A 164 4.64 -2.66 23.51
CA GLU A 164 4.55 -1.74 24.66
C GLU A 164 3.67 -0.52 24.37
N ARG A 165 3.36 -0.23 23.10
CA ARG A 165 2.46 0.86 22.68
C ARG A 165 1.00 0.45 22.69
N SER A 166 0.67 -0.84 22.56
CA SER A 166 -0.73 -1.32 22.52
C SER A 166 -1.58 -0.86 23.71
N PRO A 167 -1.07 -0.83 24.96
CA PRO A 167 -1.79 -0.28 26.11
C PRO A 167 -2.11 1.21 26.05
N GLN A 168 -1.67 1.96 25.03
CA GLN A 168 -2.11 3.36 24.82
C GLN A 168 -3.51 3.42 24.18
N PHE A 169 -3.87 2.41 23.38
CA PHE A 169 -5.08 2.43 22.56
C PHE A 169 -6.12 1.38 22.98
N TRP A 170 -5.68 0.27 23.59
CA TRP A 170 -6.55 -0.81 24.06
C TRP A 170 -6.36 -1.12 25.55
N ASP A 171 -7.40 -1.67 26.16
CA ASP A 171 -7.29 -2.36 27.45
C ASP A 171 -6.84 -3.82 27.29
N ALA A 172 -6.72 -4.54 28.40
CA ALA A 172 -6.29 -5.95 28.40
C ALA A 172 -7.26 -6.92 27.70
N ASN A 173 -8.51 -6.50 27.47
CA ASN A 173 -9.54 -7.29 26.78
C ASN A 173 -9.64 -6.93 25.28
N GLY A 174 -8.78 -6.04 24.78
CA GLY A 174 -8.86 -5.52 23.42
C GLY A 174 -10.01 -4.54 23.20
N GLN A 175 -10.58 -3.99 24.28
CA GLN A 175 -11.54 -2.90 24.18
C GLN A 175 -10.79 -1.59 23.91
N TRP A 176 -11.29 -0.85 22.93
CA TRP A 176 -10.74 0.45 22.56
C TRP A 176 -10.91 1.47 23.69
N LYS A 177 -9.84 2.20 23.97
CA LYS A 177 -9.79 3.30 24.94
C LYS A 177 -9.04 4.53 24.41
N GLY A 178 -8.70 4.53 23.12
CA GLY A 178 -8.08 5.68 22.47
C GLY A 178 -9.00 6.90 22.49
N ALA A 179 -8.42 8.10 22.45
CA ALA A 179 -9.16 9.36 22.50
C ALA A 179 -10.06 9.57 21.27
N VAL A 180 -9.64 9.04 20.11
CA VAL A 180 -10.42 9.06 18.87
C VAL A 180 -11.45 7.94 18.91
N PRO A 181 -12.75 8.19 18.68
CA PRO A 181 -13.74 7.12 18.61
C PRO A 181 -13.52 6.23 17.38
N ILE A 182 -13.86 4.95 17.49
CA ILE A 182 -13.91 4.05 16.34
C ILE A 182 -15.03 4.55 15.40
N PRO A 183 -14.75 4.79 14.11
CA PRO A 183 -15.77 5.15 13.14
C PRO A 183 -16.86 4.09 12.98
N ASP A 184 -18.08 4.52 12.63
CA ASP A 184 -19.24 3.65 12.40
C ASP A 184 -19.31 3.21 10.93
N TYR A 185 -18.31 2.45 10.50
CA TYR A 185 -18.25 1.75 9.22
C TYR A 185 -17.39 0.49 9.37
N ASP A 186 -17.42 -0.35 8.35
CA ASP A 186 -16.57 -1.52 8.20
C ASP A 186 -16.09 -1.65 6.74
N LEU A 187 -15.31 -2.68 6.43
CA LEU A 187 -14.79 -2.87 5.07
C LEU A 187 -15.91 -3.07 4.03
N GLU A 188 -17.00 -3.73 4.41
CA GLU A 188 -18.11 -4.07 3.51
C GLU A 188 -18.94 -2.83 3.15
N THR A 189 -19.24 -1.99 4.15
CA THR A 189 -19.96 -0.72 3.98
C THR A 189 -19.12 0.34 3.27
N LEU A 190 -17.79 0.28 3.37
CA LEU A 190 -16.89 1.15 2.64
C LEU A 190 -16.71 0.75 1.17
N GLU A 191 -17.01 -0.47 0.78
CA GLU A 191 -16.97 -0.88 -0.62
C GLU A 191 -18.29 -0.47 -1.29
N GLU A 192 -18.24 0.40 -2.30
CA GLU A 192 -19.44 1.01 -2.91
C GLU A 192 -19.55 0.73 -4.42
N ARG A 193 -18.60 -0.01 -5.01
CA ARG A 193 -18.43 -0.09 -6.47
C ARG A 193 -18.80 -1.43 -7.08
N LEU A 194 -18.73 -2.50 -6.31
CA LEU A 194 -19.06 -3.85 -6.70
C LEU A 194 -20.43 -4.25 -6.15
N GLU A 195 -21.08 -5.13 -6.89
CA GLU A 195 -22.36 -5.71 -6.52
C GLU A 195 -22.22 -7.23 -6.36
N ASP A 196 -23.08 -7.79 -5.51
CA ASP A 196 -23.27 -9.24 -5.34
C ASP A 196 -21.95 -10.03 -5.17
N GLY A 197 -21.75 -11.07 -5.98
CA GLY A 197 -20.62 -12.01 -5.84
C GLY A 197 -19.25 -11.40 -6.15
N GLU A 198 -19.17 -10.34 -6.96
CA GLU A 198 -17.88 -9.69 -7.24
C GLU A 198 -17.37 -8.95 -5.99
N LYS A 199 -18.31 -8.35 -5.23
CA LYS A 199 -18.01 -7.71 -3.93
C LYS A 199 -17.52 -8.73 -2.92
N GLU A 200 -18.22 -9.86 -2.77
CA GLU A 200 -17.81 -10.93 -1.86
C GLU A 200 -16.41 -11.48 -2.18
N ASP A 201 -16.11 -11.71 -3.45
CA ASP A 201 -14.80 -12.19 -3.90
C ASP A 201 -13.69 -11.17 -3.62
N PHE A 202 -13.95 -9.87 -3.83
CA PHE A 202 -13.02 -8.78 -3.54
C PHE A 202 -12.74 -8.62 -2.05
N LEU A 203 -13.79 -8.61 -1.23
CA LEU A 203 -13.67 -8.50 0.22
C LEU A 203 -12.95 -9.72 0.80
N ARG A 204 -13.20 -10.92 0.27
CA ARG A 204 -12.45 -12.13 0.63
C ARG A 204 -10.97 -11.99 0.27
N PHE A 205 -10.65 -11.45 -0.90
CA PHE A 205 -9.26 -11.17 -1.29
C PHE A 205 -8.61 -10.21 -0.28
N LEU A 206 -9.26 -9.08 0.04
CA LEU A 206 -8.75 -8.10 1.00
C LEU A 206 -8.60 -8.69 2.41
N GLY A 207 -9.50 -9.55 2.86
CA GLY A 207 -9.39 -10.23 4.15
C GLY A 207 -8.18 -11.16 4.29
N ARG A 208 -7.60 -11.60 3.16
CA ARG A 208 -6.32 -12.35 3.13
C ARG A 208 -5.09 -11.45 3.15
N VAL A 209 -5.27 -10.15 2.93
CA VAL A 209 -4.20 -9.16 2.81
C VAL A 209 -4.13 -8.28 4.06
N LEU A 210 -5.29 -7.83 4.54
CA LEU A 210 -5.46 -6.96 5.69
C LEU A 210 -5.82 -7.82 6.91
N CYS A 211 -4.79 -8.32 7.59
CA CYS A 211 -4.93 -9.11 8.81
C CYS A 211 -4.21 -8.44 9.98
N TRP A 212 -4.75 -8.62 11.19
CA TRP A 212 -4.10 -8.19 12.44
C TRP A 212 -2.72 -8.83 12.59
N LEU A 213 -2.64 -10.14 12.39
CA LEU A 213 -1.39 -10.88 12.55
C LEU A 213 -0.65 -10.94 11.21
N PRO A 214 0.59 -10.44 11.12
CA PRO A 214 1.35 -10.47 9.87
C PRO A 214 1.49 -11.87 9.28
N GLU A 215 1.64 -12.88 10.13
CA GLU A 215 1.75 -14.29 9.73
C GLU A 215 0.48 -14.88 9.09
N GLU A 216 -0.69 -14.29 9.34
CA GLU A 216 -1.96 -14.72 8.74
C GLU A 216 -2.19 -14.12 7.34
N ARG A 217 -1.48 -13.02 7.01
CA ARG A 217 -1.55 -12.43 5.67
C ARG A 217 -1.03 -13.43 4.66
N ALA A 218 -1.64 -13.50 3.48
CA ALA A 218 -1.15 -14.33 2.39
C ALA A 218 0.24 -13.87 1.90
N THR A 219 0.97 -14.75 1.22
CA THR A 219 2.20 -14.40 0.49
C THR A 219 1.86 -13.80 -0.87
N ALA A 220 2.81 -13.09 -1.47
CA ALA A 220 2.64 -12.54 -2.82
C ALA A 220 2.31 -13.65 -3.85
N LYS A 221 2.96 -14.81 -3.72
CA LYS A 221 2.68 -16.00 -4.53
C LYS A 221 1.25 -16.50 -4.39
N GLU A 222 0.74 -16.63 -3.16
CA GLU A 222 -0.62 -17.10 -2.92
C GLU A 222 -1.66 -16.12 -3.47
N LEU A 223 -1.41 -14.83 -3.34
CA LEU A 223 -2.29 -13.78 -3.89
C LEU A 223 -2.24 -13.74 -5.42
N LEU A 224 -1.08 -14.03 -6.04
CA LEU A 224 -0.93 -14.05 -7.50
C LEU A 224 -1.89 -15.03 -8.19
N PHE A 225 -2.26 -16.10 -7.49
CA PHE A 225 -3.18 -17.14 -7.93
C PHE A 225 -4.55 -17.07 -7.24
N ASP A 226 -4.85 -15.98 -6.54
CA ASP A 226 -6.16 -15.83 -5.90
C ASP A 226 -7.29 -15.83 -6.94
N PRO A 227 -8.41 -16.52 -6.68
CA PRO A 227 -9.54 -16.58 -7.62
C PRO A 227 -10.02 -15.22 -8.12
N TRP A 228 -10.04 -14.20 -7.25
CA TRP A 228 -10.49 -12.85 -7.62
C TRP A 228 -9.56 -12.23 -8.67
N LEU A 229 -8.24 -12.33 -8.49
CA LEU A 229 -7.25 -11.81 -9.46
C LEU A 229 -7.14 -12.65 -10.73
N MET A 230 -7.51 -13.92 -10.67
CA MET A 230 -7.51 -14.82 -11.84
C MET A 230 -8.79 -14.68 -12.68
N HIS A 231 -9.83 -14.05 -12.13
CA HIS A 231 -11.08 -13.81 -12.83
C HIS A 231 -10.84 -12.99 -14.11
N GLY A 232 -11.37 -13.45 -15.25
CA GLY A 232 -11.24 -12.75 -16.54
C GLY A 232 -9.97 -13.02 -17.35
N LEU A 233 -8.97 -13.74 -16.83
CA LEU A 233 -7.78 -14.14 -17.61
C LEU A 233 -8.01 -15.32 -18.56
N PHE A 234 -9.06 -16.11 -18.29
CA PHE A 234 -9.43 -17.28 -19.07
C PHE A 234 -10.77 -17.11 -19.80
N ARG A 235 -11.21 -15.86 -20.00
CA ARG A 235 -12.37 -15.53 -20.83
C ARG A 235 -11.95 -15.22 -22.26
#